data_AF-A0A7G5C6X8-F1
#
_entry.id   AF-A0A7G5C6X8-F1
#
_cell.length_a   1.000
_cell.length_b   1.000
_cell.length_c   1.000
_cell.angle_alpha   90.00
_cell.angle_beta   90.00
_cell.angle_gamma   90.00
#
_symmetry.space_group_name_H-M   'P 1'
#
loop_
_entity.id
_entity.type
_entity.pdbx_description
1 polymer ?
#
loop_
_entity_poly.entity_id
_entity_poly.type
_entity_poly.pdbx_seq_one_letter_code
_entity_poly.pdbx_strand_id
1 'polypeptide(L)'
;MLKQVEQPKLMDMGEDQVEESYGIDMKLLADYTVRMPLMNVKTNEIAVFKVKNAKDIDAVKKGIEKRAEAVQKQFETYLQDQYELAKNYKIVTNGNYVLFLISESADELEKVFNATFDKK
;
A
#
# COMPACT_ATOMS: atom_id res chain seq x y z
N MET A 1 -3.31 10.14 -9.68
CA MET A 1 -4.53 9.34 -9.44
C MET A 1 -5.00 9.51 -8.00
N LEU A 2 -4.20 9.20 -6.98
CA LEU A 2 -4.62 9.30 -5.57
C LEU A 2 -4.35 10.66 -4.88
N LYS A 3 -3.77 11.65 -5.59
CA LYS A 3 -3.43 12.99 -5.03
C LYS A 3 -4.65 13.86 -4.66
N GLN A 4 -5.87 13.44 -5.00
CA GLN A 4 -7.09 14.22 -4.78
C GLN A 4 -7.72 13.98 -3.41
N VAL A 5 -7.35 12.89 -2.73
CA VAL A 5 -7.82 12.58 -1.37
C VAL A 5 -6.79 13.12 -0.39
N GLU A 6 -7.23 13.89 0.62
CA GLU A 6 -6.35 14.45 1.63
C GLU A 6 -5.68 13.32 2.42
N GLN A 7 -4.36 13.44 2.62
CA GLN A 7 -3.55 12.46 3.35
C GLN A 7 -2.53 13.21 4.20
N PRO A 8 -2.09 12.65 5.35
CA PRO A 8 -0.87 13.08 6.01
C PRO A 8 0.29 13.13 5.02
N LYS A 9 1.30 13.97 5.28
CA LYS A 9 2.44 14.09 4.35
C LYS A 9 3.08 12.72 4.11
N LEU A 10 3.17 12.33 2.84
CA LEU A 10 3.78 11.09 2.39
C LEU A 10 5.06 11.38 1.61
N MET A 11 5.97 10.42 1.62
CA MET A 11 7.17 10.41 0.77
C MET A 11 7.23 9.12 -0.02
N ASP A 12 7.83 9.18 -1.21
CA ASP A 12 7.91 8.03 -2.10
C ASP A 12 9.06 7.11 -1.65
N MET A 13 8.85 5.78 -1.71
CA MET A 13 9.89 4.78 -1.45
C MET A 13 10.63 4.42 -2.74
N GLY A 14 11.95 4.28 -2.65
CA GLY A 14 12.79 3.74 -3.72
C GLY A 14 12.68 2.22 -3.86
N GLU A 15 13.29 1.67 -4.93
CA GLU A 15 13.22 0.23 -5.26
C GLU A 15 13.75 -0.64 -4.11
N ASP A 16 14.97 -0.36 -3.66
CA ASP A 16 15.62 -1.08 -2.57
C ASP A 16 14.76 -1.08 -1.28
N GLN A 17 14.14 0.07 -0.97
CA GLN A 17 13.30 0.21 0.22
C GLN A 17 12.02 -0.62 0.12
N VAL A 18 11.43 -0.72 -1.08
CA VAL A 18 10.25 -1.56 -1.32
C VAL A 18 10.62 -3.03 -1.18
N GLU A 19 11.72 -3.45 -1.80
CA GLU A 19 12.20 -4.83 -1.71
C GLU A 19 12.51 -5.23 -0.26
N GLU A 20 13.17 -4.36 0.51
CA GLU A 20 13.47 -4.59 1.93
C GLU A 20 12.20 -4.60 2.81
N SER A 21 11.30 -3.64 2.61
CA SER A 21 10.13 -3.44 3.48
C SER A 21 8.99 -4.41 3.21
N TYR A 22 8.79 -4.80 1.95
CA TYR A 22 7.71 -5.70 1.53
C TYR A 22 8.21 -7.12 1.25
N GLY A 23 9.49 -7.30 0.89
CA GLY A 23 9.99 -8.59 0.39
C GLY A 23 9.45 -8.95 -1.00
N ILE A 24 9.04 -7.96 -1.79
CA ILE A 24 8.54 -8.17 -3.16
C ILE A 24 9.73 -8.12 -4.11
N ASP A 25 9.90 -9.16 -4.93
CA ASP A 25 10.88 -9.17 -6.02
C ASP A 25 10.45 -8.17 -7.10
N MET A 26 11.23 -7.10 -7.26
CA MET A 26 10.98 -6.00 -8.19
C MET A 26 10.93 -6.47 -9.65
N LYS A 27 11.54 -7.63 -9.97
CA LYS A 27 11.47 -8.23 -11.32
C LYS A 27 10.06 -8.70 -11.69
N LEU A 28 9.18 -8.95 -10.72
CA LEU A 28 7.78 -9.32 -10.96
C LEU A 28 6.94 -8.13 -11.40
N LEU A 29 7.40 -6.90 -11.10
CA LEU A 29 6.66 -5.68 -11.29
C LEU A 29 6.98 -5.03 -12.64
N ALA A 30 5.93 -4.61 -13.34
CA ALA A 30 6.02 -3.76 -14.51
C ALA A 30 6.13 -2.28 -14.12
N ASP A 31 5.52 -1.90 -13.00
CA ASP A 31 5.56 -0.55 -12.44
C ASP A 31 5.14 -0.59 -10.97
N TYR A 32 5.50 0.43 -10.19
CA TYR A 32 5.06 0.57 -8.81
C TYR A 32 5.05 2.03 -8.36
N THR A 33 4.29 2.30 -7.31
CA THR A 33 4.39 3.53 -6.54
C THR A 33 4.07 3.20 -5.10
N VAL A 34 5.00 3.41 -4.19
CA VAL A 34 4.79 3.26 -2.75
C VAL A 34 5.04 4.61 -2.08
N ARG A 35 4.06 5.07 -1.31
CA ARG A 35 4.11 6.33 -0.58
C ARG A 35 3.92 6.06 0.91
N MET A 36 4.98 6.25 1.66
CA MET A 36 5.07 5.96 3.09
C MET A 36 4.88 7.24 3.92
N PRO A 37 4.56 7.15 5.21
CA PRO A 37 4.36 8.33 6.03
C PRO A 37 5.68 9.08 6.22
N LEU A 38 5.66 10.41 6.04
CA LEU A 38 6.84 11.24 6.28
C LEU A 38 7.18 11.34 7.77
N MET A 39 6.16 11.20 8.63
CA MET A 39 6.31 11.28 10.08
C MET A 39 6.31 9.87 10.67
N ASN A 40 7.35 9.51 11.42
CA ASN A 40 7.50 8.17 12.04
C ASN A 40 6.43 7.83 13.09
N VAL A 41 5.54 8.77 13.43
CA VAL A 41 4.39 8.59 14.34
C VAL A 41 3.09 8.34 13.59
N LYS A 42 3.15 8.11 12.28
CA LYS A 42 2.00 7.81 11.43
C LYS A 42 2.18 6.48 10.71
N THR A 43 1.08 5.77 10.46
CA THR A 43 1.06 4.50 9.71
C THR A 43 0.49 4.63 8.31
N ASN A 44 0.03 5.83 7.92
CA ASN A 44 -0.58 6.06 6.61
C ASN A 44 0.35 5.67 5.47
N GLU A 45 -0.09 4.74 4.63
CA GLU A 45 0.69 4.19 3.54
C GLU A 45 -0.22 3.89 2.35
N ILE A 46 0.23 4.26 1.16
CA ILE A 46 -0.50 4.05 -0.09
C ILE A 46 0.47 3.44 -1.08
N ALA A 47 0.19 2.22 -1.53
CA ALA A 47 1.01 1.56 -2.53
C ALA A 47 0.18 0.97 -3.67
N VAL A 48 0.67 1.14 -4.90
CA VAL A 48 0.12 0.50 -6.09
C VAL A 48 1.25 -0.28 -6.74
N PHE A 49 1.00 -1.57 -6.98
CA PHE A 49 1.91 -2.47 -7.66
C PHE A 49 1.25 -2.95 -8.95
N LYS A 50 1.95 -2.85 -10.07
CA LYS A 50 1.50 -3.42 -11.34
C LYS A 50 2.37 -4.62 -11.67
N VAL A 51 1.82 -5.82 -11.68
CA VAL A 51 2.57 -7.03 -12.05
C VAL A 51 2.74 -7.15 -13.57
N LYS A 52 3.84 -7.77 -14.00
CA LYS A 52 4.05 -8.16 -15.40
C LYS A 52 3.06 -9.25 -15.83
N ASN A 53 2.84 -10.24 -14.96
CA ASN A 53 1.92 -11.36 -15.22
C ASN A 53 0.90 -11.48 -14.09
N ALA A 54 -0.37 -11.71 -14.45
CA ALA A 54 -1.45 -11.86 -13.47
C ALA A 54 -1.24 -13.00 -12.46
N LYS A 55 -0.44 -14.02 -12.80
CA LYS A 55 -0.09 -15.11 -11.89
C LYS A 55 0.76 -14.65 -10.68
N ASP A 56 1.43 -13.50 -10.80
CA ASP A 56 2.35 -12.98 -9.78
C ASP A 56 1.61 -12.12 -8.73
N ILE A 57 0.29 -11.89 -8.90
CA ILE A 57 -0.55 -11.12 -7.97
C ILE A 57 -0.48 -11.67 -6.55
N ASP A 58 -0.57 -12.98 -6.37
CA ASP A 58 -0.56 -13.59 -5.04
C ASP A 58 0.78 -13.44 -4.32
N ALA A 59 1.89 -13.41 -5.08
CA ALA A 59 3.21 -13.14 -4.51
C ALA A 59 3.30 -11.70 -3.98
N VAL A 60 2.78 -10.74 -4.75
CA VAL A 60 2.72 -9.32 -4.34
C VAL A 60 1.81 -9.14 -3.12
N LYS A 61 0.64 -9.79 -3.08
CA LYS A 61 -0.27 -9.75 -1.93
C LYS A 61 0.39 -10.23 -0.65
N LYS A 62 1.13 -11.34 -0.69
CA LYS A 62 1.89 -11.84 0.47
C LYS A 62 2.93 -10.84 0.98
N GLY A 63 3.62 -10.15 0.07
CA GLY A 63 4.56 -9.09 0.45
C GLY A 63 3.87 -7.90 1.13
N ILE A 64 2.67 -7.53 0.65
CA ILE A 64 1.84 -6.50 1.28
C ILE A 64 1.36 -6.93 2.67
N GLU A 65 0.88 -8.16 2.82
CA GLU A 65 0.45 -8.72 4.12
C GLU A 65 1.60 -8.68 5.12
N LYS A 66 2.80 -9.11 4.71
CA LYS A 66 4.02 -9.01 5.54
C LYS A 66 4.33 -7.57 5.94
N ARG A 67 4.20 -6.61 5.02
CA ARG A 67 4.38 -5.18 5.34
C ARG A 67 3.35 -4.70 6.35
N ALA A 68 2.08 -5.04 6.17
CA ALA A 68 1.00 -4.66 7.07
C ALA A 68 1.23 -5.21 8.49
N GLU A 69 1.62 -6.49 8.61
CA GLU A 69 1.97 -7.12 9.89
C GLU A 69 3.16 -6.42 10.56
N ALA A 70 4.19 -6.07 9.79
CA ALA A 70 5.36 -5.36 10.32
C ALA A 70 4.97 -3.96 10.86
N VAL A 71 4.14 -3.22 10.14
CA VAL A 71 3.62 -1.92 10.58
C VAL A 71 2.75 -2.09 11.84
N GLN A 72 1.85 -3.07 11.88
CA GLN A 72 1.04 -3.35 13.07
C GLN A 72 1.91 -3.63 14.29
N LYS A 73 2.90 -4.53 14.17
CA LYS A 73 3.82 -4.87 15.26
C LYS A 73 4.63 -3.67 15.76
N GLN A 74 4.99 -2.75 14.87
CA GLN A 74 5.72 -1.53 15.25
C GLN A 74 4.89 -0.63 16.18
N PHE A 75 3.57 -0.60 16.02
CA PHE A 75 2.68 0.32 16.73
C PHE A 75 1.86 -0.32 17.85
N GLU A 76 1.82 -1.66 17.94
CA GLU A 76 1.03 -2.46 18.90
C GLU A 76 1.19 -2.01 20.36
N THR A 77 2.39 -1.59 20.77
CA THR A 77 2.67 -1.17 22.15
C THR A 77 2.96 0.32 22.31
N TYR A 78 2.97 1.09 21.21
CA TYR A 78 3.41 2.48 21.20
C TYR A 78 2.27 3.48 21.05
N LEU A 79 1.49 3.39 19.96
CA LEU A 79 0.38 4.30 19.66
C LEU A 79 -0.81 3.48 19.19
N GLN A 80 -1.76 3.25 20.10
CA GLN A 80 -2.91 2.39 19.86
C GLN A 80 -3.76 2.85 18.67
N ASP A 81 -3.94 4.17 18.49
CA ASP A 81 -4.69 4.73 17.36
C ASP A 81 -4.07 4.34 16.01
N GLN A 82 -2.74 4.41 15.91
CA GLN A 82 -2.00 4.04 14.71
C GLN A 82 -1.99 2.53 14.48
N TYR A 83 -1.97 1.73 15.55
CA TYR A 83 -2.12 0.27 15.48
C TYR A 83 -3.50 -0.14 14.95
N GLU A 84 -4.57 0.44 15.49
CA GLU A 84 -5.93 0.18 14.99
C GLU A 84 -6.09 0.62 13.53
N LEU A 85 -5.50 1.76 13.14
CA LEU A 85 -5.49 2.18 11.73
C LEU A 85 -4.76 1.16 10.84
N ALA A 86 -3.60 0.66 11.27
CA ALA A 86 -2.81 -0.33 10.54
C ALA A 86 -3.50 -1.70 10.44
N LYS A 87 -4.37 -2.06 11.40
CA LYS A 87 -5.20 -3.28 11.34
C LYS A 87 -6.32 -3.17 10.30
N ASN A 88 -6.81 -1.96 10.04
CA ASN A 88 -7.85 -1.68 9.05
C ASN A 88 -7.29 -1.47 7.64
N TYR A 89 -6.12 -2.05 7.35
CA TYR A 89 -5.52 -1.97 6.03
C TYR A 89 -6.41 -2.64 4.97
N LYS A 90 -6.23 -2.23 3.71
CA LYS A 90 -6.91 -2.83 2.56
C LYS A 90 -5.95 -3.31 1.51
N ILE A 91 -6.30 -4.43 0.90
CA ILE A 91 -5.68 -4.95 -0.32
C ILE A 91 -6.77 -5.08 -1.38
N VAL A 92 -6.62 -4.35 -2.48
CA VAL A 92 -7.59 -4.35 -3.59
C VAL A 92 -6.87 -4.79 -4.85
N THR A 93 -7.54 -5.59 -5.69
CA THR A 93 -6.97 -6.07 -6.96
C THR A 93 -7.86 -5.67 -8.11
N ASN A 94 -7.27 -5.11 -9.17
CA ASN A 94 -7.97 -4.78 -10.41
C ASN A 94 -7.07 -5.10 -11.61
N GLY A 95 -7.39 -6.17 -12.35
CA GLY A 95 -6.53 -6.70 -13.41
C GLY A 95 -5.13 -7.06 -12.88
N ASN A 96 -4.09 -6.48 -13.50
CA ASN A 96 -2.70 -6.67 -13.08
C ASN A 96 -2.24 -5.70 -11.97
N TYR A 97 -3.16 -4.98 -11.33
CA TYR A 97 -2.83 -4.01 -10.29
C TYR A 97 -3.24 -4.52 -8.91
N VAL A 98 -2.37 -4.31 -7.93
CA VAL A 98 -2.63 -4.54 -6.51
C VAL A 98 -2.44 -3.22 -5.78
N LEU A 99 -3.47 -2.79 -5.07
CA LEU A 99 -3.48 -1.59 -4.23
C LEU A 99 -3.38 -2.02 -2.77
N PHE A 100 -2.52 -1.35 -2.01
CA PHE A 100 -2.41 -1.42 -0.56
C PHE A 100 -2.71 -0.06 0.05
N LEU A 101 -3.53 -0.06 1.10
CA LEU A 101 -3.92 1.16 1.82
C LEU A 101 -3.87 0.93 3.33
N ILE A 102 -3.15 1.81 4.02
CA ILE A 102 -3.40 2.17 5.42
C ILE A 102 -3.80 3.65 5.40
N SER A 103 -5.08 3.95 5.61
CA SER A 103 -5.58 5.32 5.56
C SER A 103 -6.96 5.41 6.19
N GLU A 104 -7.25 6.54 6.83
CA GLU A 104 -8.61 6.86 7.31
C GLU A 104 -9.59 7.01 6.13
N SER A 105 -9.07 7.36 4.94
CA SER A 105 -9.85 7.52 3.71
C SER A 105 -9.76 6.30 2.79
N ALA A 106 -9.50 5.10 3.33
CA ALA A 106 -9.26 3.91 2.52
C ALA A 106 -10.42 3.56 1.56
N ASP A 107 -11.66 3.74 1.98
CA ASP A 107 -12.86 3.53 1.14
C ASP A 107 -12.91 4.47 -0.07
N GLU A 108 -12.55 5.74 0.13
CA GLU A 108 -12.57 6.74 -0.95
C GLU A 108 -11.43 6.51 -1.94
N LEU A 109 -10.24 6.19 -1.44
CA LEU A 109 -9.08 5.83 -2.25
C LEU A 109 -9.34 4.58 -3.10
N GLU A 110 -9.98 3.55 -2.53
CA GLU A 110 -10.40 2.35 -3.25
C GLU A 110 -11.37 2.69 -4.39
N LYS A 111 -12.38 3.54 -4.15
CA LYS A 111 -13.31 3.98 -5.19
C LYS A 111 -12.60 4.72 -6.31
N VAL A 112 -11.69 5.65 -5.99
CA VAL A 112 -10.90 6.39 -6.99
C VAL A 112 -10.01 5.45 -7.80
N PHE A 113 -9.41 4.46 -7.15
CA PHE A 113 -8.60 3.44 -7.81
C PHE A 113 -9.43 2.62 -8.80
N ASN A 114 -10.58 2.08 -8.39
CA ASN A 114 -11.43 1.26 -9.27
C ASN A 114 -12.02 2.08 -10.43
N ALA A 115 -12.49 3.30 -10.15
CA ALA A 115 -13.05 4.19 -11.16
C ALA A 115 -12.05 4.59 -12.26
N THR A 116 -10.74 4.45 -12.00
CA THR A 116 -9.69 4.66 -13.00
C THR A 116 -9.75 3.63 -14.12
N PHE A 117 -10.20 2.40 -13.82
CA PHE A 117 -10.30 1.30 -14.78
C PHE A 117 -11.67 1.23 -15.47
N ASP A 118 -12.72 1.74 -14.82
CA ASP A 118 -14.09 1.77 -15.34
C ASP A 118 -14.30 2.87 -16.42
N LYS A 119 -13.43 3.87 -16.49
CA LYS A 119 -13.48 4.94 -17.51
C LYS A 119 -12.95 4.52 -18.89
N LYS A 120 -13.06 3.23 -19.25
CA LYS A 120 -12.67 2.72 -20.57
C LYS A 120 -13.83 2.77 -21.57
#